data_AF-A0A368T4W1-F1
#
_entry.id   AF-A0A368T4W1-F1
#
_cell.length_a   1.000
_cell.length_b   1.000
_cell.length_c   1.000
_cell.angle_alpha   90.00
_cell.angle_beta   90.00
_cell.angle_gamma   90.00
#
_symmetry.space_group_name_H-M   'P 1'
#
loop_
_entity.id
_entity.type
_entity.pdbx_description
1 polymer ?
#
loop_
_entity_poly.entity_id
_entity_poly.type
_entity_poly.pdbx_seq_one_letter_code
_entity_poly.pdbx_strand_id
1 'polypeptide(L)'
;MSTPVPLAPPRRLVDVTIDGREVRVPEGATILDACASTGTDVPTLCYGDTLTPKNACRVCVVEVDGARTLAPACSRAVEPGMAVRTDSERVRHSRRMVLELLGSSVDLSTTPEAPEWMERYGARPERFGPRAEPAALGERDARHAGAHEPPDGAAAATVEQPPKVDNDLYVRDYGKCIMCYKCVDACGEQWQNTFAIGVAGRGFDARISTEHDVALPDSACVYCGNCIEVCPTGALSFRSEFEMRAEGTWDEERQTQTTTICTYCGVGCNVTLHVQENEIVKVTSPHDNPVTHGNLCIKGRFGFQHVQQRRHD
;
A
#
# COMPACT_ATOMS: atom_id res chain seq x y z
N MET A 1 20.12 31.45 6.72
CA MET A 1 20.07 30.74 8.01
C MET A 1 20.25 29.26 7.69
N SER A 2 21.28 28.62 8.24
CA SER A 2 21.56 27.20 8.00
C SER A 2 20.50 26.38 8.74
N THR A 3 19.65 25.65 8.03
CA THR A 3 18.70 24.72 8.64
C THR A 3 19.50 23.61 9.31
N PRO A 4 19.46 23.47 10.64
CA PRO A 4 20.15 22.38 11.30
C PRO A 4 19.54 21.06 10.82
N VAL A 5 20.32 20.29 10.06
CA VAL A 5 19.97 18.90 9.72
C VAL A 5 20.18 18.08 10.99
N PRO A 6 19.13 17.49 11.58
CA PRO A 6 19.31 16.62 12.74
C PRO A 6 20.09 15.39 12.28
N LEU A 7 21.39 15.36 12.58
CA LEU A 7 22.20 14.17 12.37
C LEU A 7 21.83 13.17 13.46
N ALA A 8 21.27 12.03 13.06
CA ALA A 8 21.09 10.91 13.96
C ALA A 8 22.45 10.52 14.58
N PRO A 9 22.48 10.02 15.84
CA PRO A 9 23.72 9.58 16.45
C PRO A 9 24.40 8.51 15.57
N PRO A 10 25.74 8.57 15.42
CA PRO A 10 26.46 7.64 14.57
C PRO A 10 26.23 6.21 15.06
N ARG A 11 25.77 5.34 14.15
CA ARG A 11 25.62 3.91 14.42
C ARG A 11 26.84 3.16 13.92
N ARG A 12 27.20 2.07 14.62
CA ARG A 12 28.21 1.13 14.14
C ARG A 12 27.77 0.58 12.78
N LEU A 13 28.71 0.37 11.87
CA LEU A 13 28.44 -0.32 10.60
C LEU A 13 28.61 -1.83 10.78
N VAL A 14 27.76 -2.59 10.11
CA VAL A 14 27.76 -4.04 10.07
C VAL A 14 28.05 -4.49 8.64
N ASP A 15 29.00 -5.43 8.50
CA ASP A 15 29.34 -6.05 7.22
C ASP A 15 28.39 -7.21 6.91
N VAL A 16 27.77 -7.18 5.72
CA VAL A 16 26.91 -8.24 5.19
C VAL A 16 27.22 -8.50 3.71
N THR A 17 26.76 -9.63 3.19
CA THR A 17 26.88 -9.98 1.77
C THR A 17 25.50 -10.07 1.14
N ILE A 18 25.24 -9.25 0.11
CA ILE A 18 24.00 -9.29 -0.68
C ILE A 18 24.34 -9.77 -2.09
N ASP A 19 23.83 -10.92 -2.49
CA ASP A 19 24.07 -11.53 -3.82
C ASP A 19 25.57 -11.60 -4.19
N GLY A 20 26.40 -11.95 -3.20
CA GLY A 20 27.86 -12.05 -3.34
C GLY A 20 28.62 -10.72 -3.25
N ARG A 21 27.93 -9.58 -3.08
CA ARG A 21 28.55 -8.26 -2.89
C ARG A 21 28.65 -7.91 -1.41
N GLU A 22 29.82 -7.50 -0.95
CA GLU A 22 30.00 -7.00 0.42
C GLU A 22 29.40 -5.58 0.55
N VAL A 23 28.66 -5.38 1.64
CA VAL A 23 27.92 -4.14 1.92
C VAL A 23 28.09 -3.78 3.38
N ARG A 24 28.24 -2.49 3.66
CA ARG A 24 28.26 -1.94 5.01
C ARG A 24 27.05 -1.07 5.25
N VAL A 25 26.23 -1.46 6.22
CA VAL A 25 25.01 -0.75 6.59
C VAL A 25 25.01 -0.44 8.09
N PRO A 26 24.30 0.62 8.52
CA PRO A 26 24.13 0.90 9.95
C PRO A 26 23.55 -0.28 10.71
N GLU A 27 24.04 -0.51 11.93
CA GLU A 27 23.48 -1.48 12.86
C GLU A 27 21.98 -1.18 13.09
N GLY A 28 21.17 -2.24 13.06
CA GLY A 28 19.71 -2.16 13.13
C GLY A 28 19.01 -1.88 11.78
N ALA A 29 19.74 -1.68 10.68
CA ALA A 29 19.14 -1.66 9.34
C ALA A 29 18.48 -3.01 9.01
N THR A 30 17.42 -2.97 8.21
CA THR A 30 16.78 -4.17 7.69
C THR A 30 17.54 -4.74 6.50
N ILE A 31 17.25 -5.99 6.12
CA ILE A 31 17.79 -6.56 4.89
C ILE A 31 17.31 -5.74 3.67
N LEU A 32 16.08 -5.20 3.70
CA LEU A 32 15.57 -4.34 2.63
C LEU A 32 16.41 -3.07 2.48
N ASP A 33 16.80 -2.43 3.59
CA ASP A 33 17.70 -1.25 3.56
C ASP A 33 19.07 -1.61 2.96
N ALA A 34 19.59 -2.79 3.31
CA ALA A 34 20.85 -3.28 2.75
C ALA A 34 20.76 -3.54 1.25
N CYS A 35 19.68 -4.16 0.76
CA CYS A 35 19.42 -4.35 -0.67
C CYS A 35 19.27 -3.00 -1.41
N ALA A 36 18.54 -2.04 -0.83
CA ALA A 36 18.38 -0.72 -1.42
C ALA A 36 19.73 0.01 -1.57
N SER A 37 20.62 -0.12 -0.59
CA SER A 37 21.96 0.49 -0.63
C SER A 37 22.86 -0.03 -1.76
N THR A 38 22.55 -1.20 -2.34
CA THR A 38 23.27 -1.78 -3.48
C THR A 38 22.54 -1.63 -4.81
N GLY A 39 21.40 -0.95 -4.82
CA GLY A 39 20.51 -0.90 -5.98
C GLY A 39 19.85 -2.24 -6.31
N THR A 40 19.79 -3.17 -5.35
CA THR A 40 19.06 -4.43 -5.51
C THR A 40 17.59 -4.20 -5.21
N ASP A 41 16.77 -4.27 -6.25
CA ASP A 41 15.32 -4.17 -6.11
C ASP A 41 14.73 -5.44 -5.47
N VAL A 42 14.03 -5.25 -4.34
CA VAL A 42 13.28 -6.29 -3.63
C VAL A 42 11.82 -5.86 -3.58
N PRO A 43 10.89 -6.62 -4.19
CA PRO A 43 9.51 -6.19 -4.35
C PRO A 43 8.77 -6.11 -3.01
N THR A 44 7.98 -5.06 -2.82
CA THR A 44 7.19 -4.84 -1.60
C THR A 44 5.79 -4.32 -1.91
N LEU A 45 4.78 -4.81 -1.19
CA LEU A 45 3.40 -4.28 -1.27
C LEU A 45 2.94 -3.69 0.06
N CYS A 46 3.13 -4.43 1.16
CA CYS A 46 2.72 -3.99 2.49
C CYS A 46 3.77 -3.16 3.23
N TYR A 47 4.93 -2.92 2.63
CA TYR A 47 5.93 -2.03 3.21
C TYR A 47 5.50 -0.57 2.99
N GLY A 48 5.78 0.28 3.97
CA GLY A 48 5.72 1.73 3.87
C GLY A 48 6.94 2.28 4.58
N ASP A 49 7.62 3.22 3.97
CA ASP A 49 8.83 3.88 4.49
C ASP A 49 8.63 4.58 5.85
N THR A 50 7.41 5.03 6.14
CA THR A 50 7.02 5.69 7.39
C THR A 50 6.02 4.88 8.22
N LEU A 51 5.83 3.59 7.90
CA LEU A 51 4.96 2.67 8.62
C LEU A 51 5.71 1.44 9.09
N THR A 52 5.38 0.97 10.29
CA THR A 52 5.95 -0.27 10.83
C THR A 52 5.55 -1.47 9.96
N PRO A 53 6.50 -2.23 9.40
CA PRO A 53 6.20 -3.33 8.51
C PRO A 53 5.42 -4.47 9.20
N LYS A 54 4.25 -4.84 8.66
CA LYS A 54 3.44 -5.96 9.18
C LYS A 54 3.84 -7.33 8.65
N ASN A 55 4.70 -7.38 7.65
CA ASN A 55 5.09 -8.62 6.93
C ASN A 55 3.90 -9.39 6.32
N ALA A 56 2.79 -8.71 6.02
CA ALA A 56 1.55 -9.34 5.57
C ALA A 56 1.66 -9.89 4.13
N CYS A 57 2.22 -9.13 3.18
CA CYS A 57 2.21 -9.53 1.77
C CYS A 57 3.20 -10.65 1.42
N ARG A 58 4.28 -10.83 2.20
CA ARG A 58 5.34 -11.83 1.98
C ARG A 58 6.06 -11.79 0.61
N VAL A 59 5.84 -10.78 -0.22
CA VAL A 59 6.54 -10.62 -1.51
C VAL A 59 8.03 -10.30 -1.33
N CYS A 60 8.38 -9.58 -0.27
CA CYS A 60 9.75 -9.13 0.03
C CYS A 60 10.69 -10.22 0.58
N VAL A 61 10.28 -11.50 0.55
CA VAL A 61 11.09 -12.57 1.14
C VAL A 61 12.42 -12.74 0.41
N VAL A 62 13.45 -13.10 1.17
CA VAL A 62 14.82 -13.37 0.71
C VAL A 62 15.36 -14.61 1.41
N GLU A 63 16.38 -15.23 0.84
CA GLU A 63 17.07 -16.36 1.45
C GLU A 63 18.29 -15.88 2.23
N VAL A 64 18.40 -16.29 3.48
CA VAL A 64 19.57 -16.03 4.33
C VAL A 64 20.31 -17.35 4.50
N ASP A 65 21.62 -17.36 4.29
CA ASP A 65 22.41 -18.59 4.40
C ASP A 65 22.37 -19.17 5.81
N GLY A 66 22.21 -20.48 5.90
CA GLY A 66 21.97 -21.19 7.17
C GLY A 66 20.54 -21.07 7.72
N ALA A 67 19.69 -20.19 7.18
CA ALA A 67 18.30 -20.08 7.61
C ALA A 67 17.41 -21.17 6.98
N ARG A 68 16.60 -21.82 7.81
CA ARG A 68 15.65 -22.85 7.35
C ARG A 68 14.55 -22.27 6.47
N THR A 69 14.05 -21.08 6.80
CA THR A 69 12.93 -20.42 6.13
C THR A 69 13.37 -19.11 5.47
N LEU A 70 12.65 -18.67 4.43
CA LEU A 70 12.88 -17.35 3.84
C LEU A 70 12.52 -16.25 4.84
N ALA A 71 13.37 -15.23 4.93
CA ALA A 71 13.20 -14.10 5.83
C ALA A 71 12.48 -12.95 5.11
N PRO A 72 11.56 -12.23 5.77
CA PRO A 72 11.00 -10.99 5.22
C PRO A 72 12.06 -9.89 5.22
N ALA A 73 12.47 -9.41 4.04
CA ALA A 73 13.53 -8.40 3.96
C ALA A 73 13.14 -7.09 4.65
N CYS A 74 11.86 -6.71 4.59
CA CYS A 74 11.36 -5.42 5.08
C CYS A 74 11.40 -5.24 6.61
N SER A 75 11.64 -6.29 7.40
CA SER A 75 11.69 -6.17 8.87
C SER A 75 12.81 -6.96 9.53
N ARG A 76 13.43 -7.92 8.85
CA ARG A 76 14.56 -8.66 9.40
C ARG A 76 15.77 -7.74 9.48
N ALA A 77 16.23 -7.45 10.69
CA ALA A 77 17.48 -6.73 10.92
C ALA A 77 18.69 -7.54 10.41
N VAL A 78 19.67 -6.85 9.83
CA VAL A 78 20.94 -7.44 9.43
C VAL A 78 21.81 -7.80 10.64
N GLU A 79 22.67 -8.81 10.49
CA GLU A 79 23.64 -9.25 11.50
C GLU A 79 25.03 -9.37 10.86
N PRO A 80 26.12 -9.17 11.62
CA PRO A 80 27.48 -9.29 11.09
C PRO A 80 27.72 -10.64 10.42
N GLY A 81 28.23 -10.62 9.19
CA GLY A 81 28.51 -11.82 8.40
C GLY A 81 27.27 -12.47 7.78
N MET A 82 26.10 -11.83 7.85
CA MET A 82 24.90 -12.33 7.18
C MET A 82 25.10 -12.34 5.66
N ALA A 83 24.80 -13.47 5.02
CA ALA A 83 24.77 -13.61 3.56
C ALA A 83 23.32 -13.79 3.08
N VAL A 84 22.90 -12.95 2.15
CA VAL A 84 21.54 -12.87 1.61
C VAL A 84 21.55 -13.12 0.11
N ARG A 85 20.64 -13.97 -0.35
CA ARG A 85 20.35 -14.23 -1.77
C ARG A 85 18.93 -13.73 -2.08
N THR A 86 18.82 -12.78 -3.00
CA THR A 86 17.55 -12.09 -3.31
C THR A 86 16.78 -12.69 -4.48
N ASP A 87 17.41 -13.58 -5.25
CA ASP A 87 16.82 -14.21 -6.45
C ASP A 87 17.14 -15.72 -6.58
N SER A 88 17.36 -16.41 -5.47
CA SER A 88 17.53 -17.87 -5.48
C SER A 88 16.26 -18.58 -5.98
N GLU A 89 16.37 -19.85 -6.39
CA GLU A 89 15.19 -20.62 -6.84
C GLU A 89 14.07 -20.66 -5.78
N ARG A 90 14.43 -20.74 -4.50
CA ARG A 90 13.48 -20.71 -3.38
C ARG A 90 12.76 -19.37 -3.28
N VAL A 91 13.48 -18.26 -3.44
CA VAL A 91 12.90 -16.92 -3.43
C VAL A 91 11.99 -16.71 -4.62
N ARG A 92 12.44 -17.04 -5.83
CA ARG A 92 11.65 -16.95 -7.07
C ARG A 92 10.36 -17.77 -6.97
N HIS A 93 10.46 -19.00 -6.48
CA HIS A 93 9.29 -19.86 -6.26
C HIS A 93 8.31 -19.23 -5.26
N SER A 94 8.81 -18.72 -4.13
CA SER A 94 7.95 -18.09 -3.12
C SER A 94 7.25 -16.84 -3.64
N ARG A 95 7.96 -15.96 -4.36
CA ARG A 95 7.38 -14.73 -4.94
C ARG A 95 6.32 -15.06 -5.98
N ARG A 96 6.58 -16.03 -6.86
CA ARG A 96 5.59 -16.55 -7.82
C ARG A 96 4.32 -17.01 -7.10
N MET A 97 4.46 -17.92 -6.12
CA MET A 97 3.33 -18.44 -5.35
C MET A 97 2.50 -17.34 -4.66
N VAL A 98 3.16 -16.36 -4.06
CA VAL A 98 2.49 -15.23 -3.40
C VAL A 98 1.70 -14.39 -4.41
N LEU A 99 2.31 -14.03 -5.55
CA LEU A 99 1.66 -13.25 -6.59
C LEU A 99 0.48 -13.99 -7.22
N GLU A 100 0.57 -15.32 -7.38
CA GLU A 100 -0.53 -16.15 -7.86
C GLU A 100 -1.70 -16.16 -6.86
N LEU A 101 -1.42 -16.32 -5.57
CA LEU A 101 -2.46 -16.29 -4.54
C LEU A 101 -3.15 -14.93 -4.46
N LEU A 102 -2.37 -13.83 -4.49
CA LEU A 102 -2.92 -12.48 -4.51
C LEU A 102 -3.76 -12.25 -5.79
N GLY A 103 -3.20 -12.50 -6.97
CA GLY A 103 -3.90 -12.27 -8.24
C GLY A 103 -5.11 -13.18 -8.48
N SER A 104 -5.19 -14.33 -7.80
CA SER A 104 -6.35 -15.22 -7.90
C SER A 104 -7.51 -14.77 -7.03
N SER A 105 -7.24 -14.00 -5.97
CA SER A 105 -8.22 -13.64 -4.95
C SER A 105 -8.67 -12.18 -5.00
N VAL A 106 -7.83 -11.28 -5.48
CA VAL A 106 -8.12 -9.84 -5.59
C VAL A 106 -7.93 -9.34 -7.02
N ASP A 107 -8.42 -8.15 -7.33
CA ASP A 107 -8.04 -7.41 -8.52
C ASP A 107 -6.76 -6.59 -8.27
N LEU A 108 -5.71 -6.83 -9.05
CA LEU A 108 -4.43 -6.14 -8.98
C LEU A 108 -4.21 -5.15 -10.14
N SER A 109 -5.24 -4.87 -10.94
CA SER A 109 -5.19 -4.01 -12.14
C SER A 109 -4.62 -2.61 -11.90
N THR A 110 -4.77 -2.09 -10.68
CA THR A 110 -4.28 -0.76 -10.26
C THR A 110 -3.13 -0.84 -9.26
N THR A 111 -2.48 -2.00 -9.11
CA THR A 111 -1.32 -2.17 -8.24
C THR A 111 -0.04 -1.90 -9.05
N PRO A 112 0.73 -0.85 -8.72
CA PRO A 112 1.99 -0.56 -9.43
C PRO A 112 2.95 -1.76 -9.38
N GLU A 113 3.72 -1.95 -10.46
CA GLU A 113 4.76 -2.99 -10.64
C GLU A 113 4.30 -4.46 -10.54
N ALA A 114 3.09 -4.74 -10.03
CA ALA A 114 2.57 -6.10 -9.91
C ALA A 114 2.55 -6.86 -11.25
N PRO A 115 2.14 -6.25 -12.39
CA PRO A 115 2.21 -6.92 -13.68
C PRO A 115 3.64 -7.33 -14.07
N GLU A 116 4.61 -6.44 -13.88
CA GLU A 116 6.03 -6.69 -14.19
C GLU A 116 6.60 -7.79 -13.30
N TRP A 117 6.25 -7.81 -12.01
CA TRP A 117 6.65 -8.87 -11.11
C TRP A 117 6.01 -10.21 -11.48
N MET A 118 4.73 -10.22 -11.86
CA MET A 118 4.06 -11.44 -12.32
C MET A 118 4.76 -12.01 -13.54
N GLU A 119 5.11 -11.17 -14.52
CA GLU A 119 5.91 -11.58 -15.68
C GLU A 119 7.29 -12.11 -15.26
N ARG A 120 8.04 -11.34 -14.48
CA ARG A 120 9.41 -11.68 -14.02
C ARG A 120 9.49 -13.02 -13.31
N TYR A 121 8.50 -13.36 -12.49
CA TYR A 121 8.47 -14.59 -11.71
C TYR A 121 7.66 -15.73 -12.38
N GLY A 122 6.98 -15.43 -13.50
CA GLY A 122 6.12 -16.37 -14.20
C GLY A 122 4.88 -16.76 -13.40
N ALA A 123 4.30 -15.81 -12.67
CA ALA A 123 3.09 -16.01 -11.87
C ALA A 123 1.86 -16.15 -12.78
N ARG A 124 1.08 -17.22 -12.55
CA ARG A 124 -0.14 -17.55 -13.27
C ARG A 124 -1.31 -17.72 -12.32
N PRO A 125 -1.96 -16.62 -11.89
CA PRO A 125 -3.11 -16.69 -10.97
C PRO A 125 -4.22 -17.66 -11.43
N GLU A 126 -4.43 -17.77 -12.74
CA GLU A 126 -5.43 -18.62 -13.38
C GLU A 126 -5.23 -20.13 -13.12
N ARG A 127 -4.05 -20.55 -12.65
CA ARG A 127 -3.80 -21.96 -12.31
C ARG A 127 -4.65 -22.48 -11.16
N PHE A 128 -5.27 -21.59 -10.38
CA PHE A 128 -6.19 -21.93 -9.30
C PHE A 128 -7.65 -22.11 -9.76
N GLY A 129 -7.90 -22.05 -11.07
CA GLY A 129 -9.23 -22.22 -11.65
C GLY A 129 -9.89 -20.89 -12.02
N PRO A 130 -11.12 -20.95 -12.57
CA PRO A 130 -11.89 -19.74 -12.84
C PRO A 130 -12.18 -18.99 -11.53
N ARG A 131 -12.30 -17.67 -11.61
CA ARG A 131 -12.67 -16.84 -10.45
C ARG A 131 -14.11 -17.12 -10.06
N ALA A 132 -14.39 -17.17 -8.75
CA ALA A 132 -15.74 -17.24 -8.23
C ALA A 132 -16.53 -15.97 -8.59
N GLU A 133 -17.85 -16.10 -8.72
CA GLU A 133 -18.75 -14.97 -8.97
C GLU A 133 -18.60 -13.89 -7.89
N PRO A 134 -18.64 -12.60 -8.26
CA PRO A 134 -18.57 -11.51 -7.30
C PRO A 134 -19.68 -11.59 -6.25
N ALA A 135 -19.33 -11.31 -5.00
CA ALA A 135 -20.32 -11.19 -3.93
C ALA A 135 -21.19 -9.94 -4.13
N ALA A 136 -22.46 -10.01 -3.68
CA ALA A 136 -23.30 -8.81 -3.68
C ALA A 136 -22.76 -7.76 -2.69
N LEU A 137 -23.04 -6.47 -2.95
CA LEU A 137 -22.65 -5.39 -2.05
C LEU A 137 -23.22 -5.63 -0.64
N GLY A 138 -22.36 -5.67 0.38
CA GLY A 138 -22.72 -5.93 1.77
C GLY A 138 -22.79 -7.42 2.17
N GLU A 139 -22.76 -8.34 1.21
CA GLU A 139 -22.83 -9.78 1.50
C GLU A 139 -21.62 -10.24 2.32
N ARG A 140 -20.39 -9.88 1.89
CA ARG A 140 -19.16 -10.20 2.64
C ARG A 140 -19.15 -9.55 4.01
N ASP A 141 -19.84 -8.44 4.18
CA ASP A 141 -19.92 -7.77 5.47
C ASP A 141 -20.79 -8.51 6.50
N ALA A 142 -21.84 -9.17 6.02
CA ALA A 142 -22.73 -9.97 6.85
C ALA A 142 -22.17 -11.36 7.20
N ARG A 143 -21.06 -11.80 6.58
CA ARG A 143 -20.50 -13.14 6.82
C ARG A 143 -20.03 -13.33 8.25
N HIS A 144 -20.44 -14.46 8.84
CA HIS A 144 -19.97 -14.85 10.16
C HIS A 144 -18.54 -15.37 10.09
N ALA A 145 -17.64 -14.75 10.84
CA ALA A 145 -16.24 -15.13 10.87
C ALA A 145 -16.08 -16.64 11.09
N GLY A 146 -15.41 -17.29 10.14
CA GLY A 146 -15.10 -18.71 10.04
C GLY A 146 -16.22 -19.71 10.29
N ALA A 147 -17.44 -19.35 9.91
CA ALA A 147 -18.33 -20.30 9.29
C ALA A 147 -17.91 -20.41 7.81
N HIS A 148 -17.25 -21.49 7.44
CA HIS A 148 -16.85 -21.74 6.06
C HIS A 148 -17.44 -23.06 5.59
N GLU A 149 -18.15 -23.03 4.48
CA GLU A 149 -18.53 -24.25 3.79
C GLU A 149 -17.31 -24.80 3.05
N PRO A 150 -17.10 -26.13 3.04
CA PRO A 150 -16.04 -26.72 2.24
C PRO A 150 -16.21 -26.32 0.77
N PRO A 151 -15.18 -25.75 0.11
CA PRO A 151 -15.27 -25.43 -1.30
C PRO A 151 -15.39 -26.72 -2.12
N ASP A 152 -16.19 -26.67 -3.19
CA ASP A 152 -16.30 -27.77 -4.16
C ASP A 152 -15.06 -27.88 -5.08
N GLY A 153 -14.17 -26.89 -5.02
CA GLY A 153 -12.95 -26.81 -5.82
C GLY A 153 -13.17 -26.40 -7.28
N ALA A 154 -14.39 -25.94 -7.64
CA ALA A 154 -14.72 -25.55 -9.00
C ALA A 154 -14.18 -24.16 -9.41
N ALA A 155 -14.02 -23.26 -8.43
CA ALA A 155 -13.56 -21.89 -8.65
C ALA A 155 -12.60 -21.42 -7.55
N ALA A 156 -11.69 -20.52 -7.91
CA ALA A 156 -10.85 -19.78 -6.98
C ALA A 156 -11.70 -18.75 -6.22
N ALA A 157 -11.66 -18.81 -4.89
CA ALA A 157 -12.37 -17.84 -4.05
C ALA A 157 -11.80 -16.43 -4.28
N THR A 158 -12.70 -15.43 -4.33
CA THR A 158 -12.35 -14.02 -4.53
C THR A 158 -12.96 -13.14 -3.45
N VAL A 159 -12.39 -11.96 -3.26
CA VAL A 159 -12.99 -10.87 -2.44
C VAL A 159 -13.75 -9.86 -3.31
N GLU A 160 -13.98 -10.21 -4.58
CA GLU A 160 -14.60 -9.35 -5.57
C GLU A 160 -16.04 -9.03 -5.19
N GLN A 161 -16.36 -7.74 -5.23
CA GLN A 161 -17.65 -7.17 -4.84
C GLN A 161 -17.73 -5.74 -5.36
N PRO A 162 -18.93 -5.16 -5.51
CA PRO A 162 -19.07 -3.77 -5.92
C PRO A 162 -18.34 -2.79 -4.96
N PRO A 163 -17.72 -1.71 -5.47
CA PRO A 163 -17.12 -0.68 -4.63
C PRO A 163 -18.16 0.00 -3.72
N LYS A 164 -17.75 0.37 -2.49
CA LYS A 164 -18.58 1.20 -1.60
C LYS A 164 -18.32 2.68 -1.94
N VAL A 165 -19.36 3.36 -2.43
CA VAL A 165 -19.36 4.81 -2.71
C VAL A 165 -20.40 5.47 -1.78
N ASP A 166 -19.93 5.98 -0.65
CA ASP A 166 -20.76 6.55 0.42
C ASP A 166 -20.46 8.03 0.72
N ASN A 167 -19.57 8.65 -0.07
CA ASN A 167 -19.16 10.05 0.06
C ASN A 167 -18.57 10.58 -1.27
N ASP A 168 -18.25 11.87 -1.30
CA ASP A 168 -17.74 12.56 -2.51
C ASP A 168 -16.20 12.67 -2.57
N LEU A 169 -15.47 12.15 -1.58
CA LEU A 169 -14.02 12.33 -1.46
C LEU A 169 -13.22 11.12 -1.94
N TYR A 170 -13.60 9.91 -1.54
CA TYR A 170 -12.87 8.70 -1.90
C TYR A 170 -13.75 7.44 -1.91
N VAL A 171 -13.30 6.44 -2.66
CA VAL A 171 -14.00 5.17 -2.91
C VAL A 171 -13.32 4.03 -2.16
N ARG A 172 -14.11 3.06 -1.69
CA ARG A 172 -13.62 1.81 -1.08
C ARG A 172 -13.91 0.63 -2.01
N ASP A 173 -12.94 0.27 -2.84
CA ASP A 173 -12.97 -0.89 -3.71
C ASP A 173 -12.23 -2.07 -3.07
N TYR A 174 -12.90 -2.74 -2.13
CA TYR A 174 -12.30 -3.84 -1.40
C TYR A 174 -12.07 -5.11 -2.25
N GLY A 175 -12.55 -5.16 -3.49
CA GLY A 175 -12.17 -6.18 -4.47
C GLY A 175 -10.67 -6.16 -4.79
N LYS A 176 -10.00 -5.03 -4.51
CA LYS A 176 -8.56 -4.81 -4.70
C LYS A 176 -7.74 -4.94 -3.41
N CYS A 177 -8.37 -5.22 -2.27
CA CYS A 177 -7.69 -5.16 -0.98
C CYS A 177 -6.87 -6.43 -0.70
N ILE A 178 -5.55 -6.29 -0.64
CA ILE A 178 -4.62 -7.40 -0.29
C ILE A 178 -4.42 -7.61 1.22
N MET A 179 -5.24 -6.97 2.07
CA MET A 179 -5.10 -7.01 3.52
C MET A 179 -3.67 -6.68 4.00
N CYS A 180 -3.10 -5.57 3.51
CA CYS A 180 -1.75 -5.13 3.85
C CYS A 180 -1.64 -4.37 5.18
N TYR A 181 -2.78 -3.98 5.78
CA TYR A 181 -2.91 -3.24 7.04
C TYR A 181 -2.38 -1.81 7.06
N LYS A 182 -1.71 -1.32 6.01
CA LYS A 182 -1.18 0.06 5.94
C LYS A 182 -2.25 1.11 6.27
N CYS A 183 -3.46 0.94 5.73
CA CYS A 183 -4.58 1.87 5.97
C CYS A 183 -5.04 1.88 7.43
N VAL A 184 -5.02 0.74 8.12
CA VAL A 184 -5.38 0.62 9.54
C VAL A 184 -4.31 1.29 10.40
N ASP A 185 -3.04 1.04 10.10
CA ASP A 185 -1.92 1.67 10.81
C ASP A 185 -1.92 3.20 10.65
N ALA A 186 -2.16 3.68 9.42
CA ALA A 186 -2.25 5.12 9.14
C ALA A 186 -3.50 5.76 9.77
N CYS A 187 -4.64 5.06 9.84
CA CYS A 187 -5.82 5.58 10.52
C CYS A 187 -5.66 5.57 12.06
N GLY A 188 -4.90 4.60 12.57
CA GLY A 188 -4.62 4.41 13.98
C GLY A 188 -3.38 5.16 14.46
N GLU A 189 -2.62 4.50 15.32
CA GLU A 189 -1.59 5.14 16.16
C GLU A 189 -0.42 5.75 15.41
N GLN A 190 -0.11 5.26 14.21
CA GLN A 190 1.14 5.65 13.55
C GLN A 190 1.03 7.04 12.92
N TRP A 191 -0.14 7.44 12.45
CA TRP A 191 -0.34 8.71 11.73
C TRP A 191 -1.51 9.53 12.31
N GLN A 192 -2.76 9.07 12.17
CA GLN A 192 -3.94 9.92 12.41
C GLN A 192 -4.52 9.87 13.84
N ASN A 193 -4.41 8.74 14.55
CA ASN A 193 -5.04 8.47 15.85
C ASN A 193 -6.57 8.63 15.87
N THR A 194 -7.25 8.32 14.76
CA THR A 194 -8.73 8.35 14.66
C THR A 194 -9.36 6.97 14.83
N PHE A 195 -8.70 5.90 14.38
CA PHE A 195 -9.17 4.51 14.50
C PHE A 195 -10.55 4.25 13.85
N ALA A 196 -10.90 4.98 12.78
CA ALA A 196 -12.17 4.84 12.06
C ALA A 196 -12.27 3.58 11.20
N ILE A 197 -11.16 2.91 10.90
CA ILE A 197 -11.15 1.64 10.19
C ILE A 197 -10.25 0.64 10.91
N GLY A 198 -10.70 -0.62 10.93
CA GLY A 198 -10.00 -1.75 11.49
C GLY A 198 -10.20 -3.01 10.66
N VAL A 199 -9.75 -4.15 11.19
CA VAL A 199 -9.97 -5.46 10.55
C VAL A 199 -11.14 -6.17 11.21
N ALA A 200 -12.11 -6.57 10.39
CA ALA A 200 -13.23 -7.41 10.78
C ALA A 200 -13.11 -8.78 10.09
N GLY A 201 -13.73 -9.81 10.69
CA GLY A 201 -13.70 -11.17 10.14
C GLY A 201 -12.43 -11.95 10.46
N ARG A 202 -12.27 -13.12 9.82
CA ARG A 202 -11.07 -13.97 9.90
C ARG A 202 -10.90 -14.80 8.64
N GLY A 203 -9.69 -15.30 8.41
CA GLY A 203 -9.40 -16.13 7.24
C GLY A 203 -9.71 -15.39 5.95
N PHE A 204 -10.37 -16.05 5.00
CA PHE A 204 -10.72 -15.45 3.72
C PHE A 204 -11.83 -14.38 3.80
N ASP A 205 -12.59 -14.34 4.90
CA ASP A 205 -13.61 -13.32 5.16
C ASP A 205 -13.07 -12.11 5.92
N ALA A 206 -11.76 -12.06 6.17
CA ALA A 206 -11.12 -10.87 6.73
C ALA A 206 -11.25 -9.68 5.76
N ARG A 207 -11.53 -8.50 6.30
CA ARG A 207 -11.74 -7.27 5.52
C ARG A 207 -11.48 -6.02 6.35
N ILE A 208 -11.21 -4.91 5.68
CA ILE A 208 -11.21 -3.59 6.31
C ILE A 208 -12.66 -3.14 6.50
N SER A 209 -13.01 -2.70 7.71
CA SER A 209 -14.37 -2.24 8.03
C SER A 209 -14.31 -1.08 9.03
N THR A 210 -15.38 -0.30 9.07
CA THR A 210 -15.67 0.71 10.09
C THR A 210 -16.22 0.05 11.35
N GLU A 211 -16.36 0.81 12.43
CA GLU A 211 -17.13 0.36 13.58
C GLU A 211 -18.55 -0.03 13.17
N HIS A 212 -19.01 -1.20 13.63
CA HIS A 212 -20.33 -1.74 13.30
C HIS A 212 -20.68 -1.84 11.79
N ASP A 213 -19.68 -1.78 10.90
CA ASP A 213 -19.85 -1.74 9.43
C ASP A 213 -20.78 -0.62 8.92
N VAL A 214 -20.80 0.53 9.60
CA VAL A 214 -21.55 1.70 9.14
C VAL A 214 -20.86 2.37 7.94
N ALA A 215 -21.59 3.22 7.20
CA ALA A 215 -20.99 4.04 6.16
C ALA A 215 -19.96 5.03 6.75
N LEU A 216 -18.97 5.47 5.96
CA LEU A 216 -17.97 6.42 6.45
C LEU A 216 -18.54 7.74 7.03
N PRO A 217 -19.63 8.32 6.48
CA PRO A 217 -20.24 9.52 7.07
C PRO A 217 -20.82 9.29 8.47
N ASP A 218 -21.19 8.05 8.77
CA ASP A 218 -21.78 7.63 10.04
C ASP A 218 -20.72 7.06 11.00
N SER A 219 -19.44 7.07 10.61
CA SER A 219 -18.33 6.50 11.36
C SER A 219 -17.45 7.58 12.01
N ALA A 220 -16.44 7.17 12.79
CA ALA A 220 -15.44 8.07 13.36
C ALA A 220 -14.52 8.73 12.31
N CYS A 221 -14.72 8.48 11.01
CA CYS A 221 -13.85 8.98 9.95
C CYS A 221 -13.83 10.52 9.90
N VAL A 222 -12.63 11.11 9.98
CA VAL A 222 -12.41 12.55 9.84
C VAL A 222 -12.00 12.99 8.43
N TYR A 223 -12.06 12.06 7.47
CA TYR A 223 -11.73 12.30 6.06
C TYR A 223 -10.34 12.91 5.80
N CYS A 224 -9.32 12.51 6.57
CA CYS A 224 -7.95 12.97 6.32
C CYS A 224 -7.34 12.38 5.03
N GLY A 225 -7.84 11.22 4.58
CA GLY A 225 -7.33 10.52 3.39
C GLY A 225 -5.91 9.96 3.54
N ASN A 226 -5.41 9.81 4.76
CA ASN A 226 -4.13 9.15 4.98
C ASN A 226 -4.18 7.64 4.65
N CYS A 227 -5.35 7.03 4.75
CA CYS A 227 -5.57 5.63 4.36
C CYS A 227 -5.50 5.40 2.84
N ILE A 228 -5.90 6.38 2.03
CA ILE A 228 -5.79 6.33 0.56
C ILE A 228 -4.34 6.57 0.12
N GLU A 229 -3.60 7.46 0.80
CA GLU A 229 -2.17 7.73 0.51
C GLU A 229 -1.33 6.46 0.59
N VAL A 230 -1.59 5.63 1.61
CA VAL A 230 -0.76 4.44 1.89
C VAL A 230 -1.26 3.19 1.17
N CYS A 231 -2.40 3.23 0.49
CA CYS A 231 -3.00 2.06 -0.16
C CYS A 231 -2.22 1.67 -1.42
N PRO A 232 -1.58 0.49 -1.48
CA PRO A 232 -0.72 0.13 -2.60
C PRO A 232 -1.48 -0.40 -3.83
N THR A 233 -2.77 -0.70 -3.70
CA THR A 233 -3.54 -1.40 -4.74
C THR A 233 -4.66 -0.56 -5.36
N GLY A 234 -4.95 0.62 -4.80
CA GLY A 234 -6.14 1.39 -5.18
C GLY A 234 -7.44 0.87 -4.58
N ALA A 235 -7.39 -0.05 -3.59
CA ALA A 235 -8.58 -0.45 -2.84
C ALA A 235 -9.21 0.69 -2.03
N LEU A 236 -8.42 1.70 -1.72
CA LEU A 236 -8.84 3.01 -1.23
C LEU A 236 -8.23 4.02 -2.20
N SER A 237 -9.05 4.78 -2.91
CA SER A 237 -8.60 5.70 -3.96
C SER A 237 -9.44 6.97 -3.99
N PHE A 238 -8.86 8.05 -4.51
CA PHE A 238 -9.61 9.29 -4.76
C PHE A 238 -10.82 9.00 -5.64
N ARG A 239 -11.95 9.64 -5.37
CA ARG A 239 -13.15 9.47 -6.20
C ARG A 239 -12.91 9.90 -7.65
N SER A 240 -12.19 11.00 -7.85
CA SER A 240 -11.72 11.46 -9.16
C SER A 240 -10.89 10.41 -9.89
N GLU A 241 -9.91 9.79 -9.21
CA GLU A 241 -9.10 8.72 -9.81
C GLU A 241 -9.96 7.51 -10.19
N PHE A 242 -10.88 7.11 -9.32
CA PHE A 242 -11.78 5.99 -9.58
C PHE A 242 -12.68 6.25 -10.80
N GLU A 243 -13.33 7.42 -10.85
CA GLU A 243 -14.23 7.82 -11.95
C GLU A 243 -13.47 7.94 -13.27
N MET A 244 -12.33 8.63 -13.29
CA MET A 244 -11.50 8.77 -14.50
C MET A 244 -10.98 7.43 -15.03
N ARG A 245 -10.64 6.48 -14.13
CA ARG A 245 -10.25 5.12 -14.56
C ARG A 245 -11.43 4.38 -15.19
N ALA A 246 -12.64 4.50 -14.61
CA ALA A 246 -13.85 3.88 -15.17
C ALA A 246 -14.22 4.47 -16.55
N GLU A 247 -13.95 5.76 -16.77
CA GLU A 247 -14.16 6.44 -18.05
C GLU A 247 -13.03 6.22 -19.07
N GLY A 248 -11.91 5.62 -18.65
CA GLY A 248 -10.73 5.44 -19.50
C GLY A 248 -9.95 6.74 -19.77
N THR A 249 -10.14 7.77 -18.95
CA THR A 249 -9.49 9.08 -19.07
C THR A 249 -8.29 9.23 -18.15
N TRP A 250 -8.10 8.37 -17.15
CA TRP A 250 -6.95 8.41 -16.24
C TRP A 250 -5.63 8.03 -16.93
N ASP A 251 -4.67 8.94 -16.93
CA ASP A 251 -3.35 8.74 -17.53
C ASP A 251 -2.24 9.35 -16.65
N GLU A 252 -1.52 8.49 -15.93
CA GLU A 252 -0.46 8.92 -14.99
C GLU A 252 0.76 9.49 -15.71
N GLU A 253 1.06 9.03 -16.93
CA GLU A 253 2.20 9.52 -17.71
C GLU A 253 1.98 10.94 -18.22
N ARG A 254 0.71 11.33 -18.43
CA ARG A 254 0.31 12.69 -18.80
C ARG A 254 0.17 13.64 -17.61
N GLN A 255 0.27 13.15 -16.38
CA GLN A 255 0.13 13.99 -15.19
C GLN A 255 1.40 14.80 -14.91
N THR A 256 1.23 16.08 -14.65
CA THR A 256 2.31 16.92 -14.09
C THR A 256 2.21 16.92 -12.58
N GLN A 257 3.31 16.62 -11.89
CA GLN A 257 3.41 16.69 -10.44
C GLN A 257 4.10 17.97 -10.01
N THR A 258 3.46 18.74 -9.13
CA THR A 258 4.06 19.97 -8.57
C THR A 258 3.94 19.97 -7.06
N THR A 259 5.09 19.99 -6.38
CA THR A 259 5.14 20.12 -4.92
C THR A 259 5.11 21.60 -4.53
N THR A 260 4.14 21.96 -3.71
CA THR A 260 3.95 23.32 -3.18
C THR A 260 3.56 23.25 -1.70
N ILE A 261 3.22 24.39 -1.10
CA ILE A 261 2.87 24.52 0.31
C ILE A 261 1.35 24.73 0.44
N CYS A 262 0.73 23.95 1.32
CA CYS A 262 -0.66 24.11 1.72
C CYS A 262 -0.86 25.42 2.49
N THR A 263 -1.82 26.24 2.05
CA THR A 263 -2.07 27.59 2.60
C THR A 263 -3.20 27.66 3.62
N TYR A 264 -3.81 26.52 3.98
CA TYR A 264 -4.99 26.50 4.85
C TYR A 264 -4.74 26.90 6.30
N CYS A 265 -3.52 26.73 6.81
CA CYS A 265 -3.16 27.05 8.19
C CYS A 265 -1.64 27.28 8.32
N GLY A 266 -1.18 27.64 9.52
CA GLY A 266 0.24 27.93 9.79
C GLY A 266 1.17 26.72 9.86
N VAL A 267 0.68 25.49 9.66
CA VAL A 267 1.54 24.27 9.64
C VAL A 267 2.41 24.24 8.39
N GLY A 268 1.88 24.68 7.24
CA GLY A 268 2.64 24.73 6.00
C GLY A 268 3.01 23.35 5.44
N CYS A 269 2.09 22.38 5.46
CA CYS A 269 2.28 21.05 4.88
C CYS A 269 2.73 21.16 3.41
N ASN A 270 3.72 20.36 2.99
CA ASN A 270 3.97 20.19 1.56
C ASN A 270 2.86 19.36 0.94
N VAL A 271 2.37 19.77 -0.22
CA VAL A 271 1.38 19.03 -1.01
C VAL A 271 1.92 18.84 -2.41
N THR A 272 1.77 17.64 -2.97
CA THR A 272 2.10 17.34 -4.35
C THR A 272 0.81 17.27 -5.14
N LEU A 273 0.59 18.26 -6.00
CA LEU A 273 -0.56 18.35 -6.88
C LEU A 273 -0.30 17.46 -8.09
N HIS A 274 -1.20 16.52 -8.37
CA HIS A 274 -1.21 15.73 -9.60
C HIS A 274 -2.21 16.38 -10.56
N VAL A 275 -1.72 16.92 -11.67
CA VAL A 275 -2.51 17.71 -12.62
C VAL A 275 -2.60 16.99 -13.96
N GLN A 276 -3.81 16.73 -14.43
CA GLN A 276 -4.10 16.20 -15.76
C GLN A 276 -5.03 17.16 -16.50
N GLU A 277 -4.72 17.50 -17.74
CA GLU A 277 -5.58 18.38 -18.57
C GLU A 277 -5.95 19.70 -17.88
N ASN A 278 -4.97 20.26 -17.15
CA ASN A 278 -5.10 21.50 -16.40
C ASN A 278 -6.11 21.44 -15.22
N GLU A 279 -6.44 20.23 -14.76
CA GLU A 279 -7.22 19.95 -13.57
C GLU A 279 -6.39 19.14 -12.57
N ILE A 280 -6.41 19.55 -11.30
CA ILE A 280 -5.88 18.79 -10.16
C ILE A 280 -6.80 17.59 -9.95
N VAL A 281 -6.28 16.40 -10.21
CA VAL A 281 -7.04 15.14 -10.11
C VAL A 281 -6.83 14.46 -8.76
N LYS A 282 -5.68 14.64 -8.11
CA LYS A 282 -5.42 14.19 -6.73
C LYS A 282 -4.29 14.98 -6.06
N VAL A 283 -4.20 14.84 -4.73
CA VAL A 283 -3.13 15.47 -3.93
C VAL A 283 -2.47 14.47 -2.98
N THR A 284 -1.17 14.27 -3.16
CA THR A 284 -0.32 13.47 -2.25
C THR A 284 0.57 14.37 -1.40
N SER A 285 1.41 13.78 -0.54
CA SER A 285 2.41 14.53 0.21
C SER A 285 3.73 13.76 0.27
N PRO A 286 4.89 14.41 0.13
CA PRO A 286 6.18 13.75 0.29
C PRO A 286 6.35 13.19 1.71
N HIS A 287 6.79 11.93 1.81
CA HIS A 287 7.02 11.24 3.09
C HIS A 287 8.30 11.68 3.80
N ASP A 288 9.27 12.20 3.03
CA ASP A 288 10.52 12.77 3.53
C ASP A 288 10.36 14.21 4.05
N ASN A 289 9.15 14.77 3.99
CA ASN A 289 8.88 16.10 4.51
C ASN A 289 9.03 16.14 6.05
N PRO A 290 9.87 17.04 6.60
CA PRO A 290 10.19 17.05 8.03
C PRO A 290 9.05 17.58 8.93
N VAL A 291 7.98 18.12 8.35
CA VAL A 291 6.86 18.68 9.11
C VAL A 291 5.72 17.67 9.24
N THR A 292 5.43 16.97 8.14
CA THR A 292 4.21 16.14 8.03
C THR A 292 4.48 14.68 7.74
N HIS A 293 5.64 14.33 7.19
CA HIS A 293 5.98 12.95 6.83
C HIS A 293 4.89 12.26 5.98
N GLY A 294 4.33 12.98 5.00
CA GLY A 294 3.25 12.46 4.14
C GLY A 294 1.82 12.68 4.68
N ASN A 295 1.67 13.07 5.94
CA ASN A 295 0.36 13.27 6.58
C ASN A 295 -0.31 14.57 6.14
N LEU A 296 -1.55 14.46 5.66
CA LEU A 296 -2.39 15.63 5.41
C LEU A 296 -3.70 15.53 6.20
N CYS A 297 -4.26 16.68 6.55
CA CYS A 297 -5.66 16.77 6.96
C CYS A 297 -6.58 16.82 5.74
N ILE A 298 -7.89 16.71 5.96
CA ILE A 298 -8.92 16.80 4.91
C ILE A 298 -8.72 18.02 3.99
N LYS A 299 -8.33 19.18 4.53
CA LYS A 299 -8.14 20.41 3.75
C LYS A 299 -6.94 20.30 2.80
N GLY A 300 -5.82 19.77 3.28
CA GLY A 300 -4.63 19.56 2.44
C GLY A 300 -4.87 18.49 1.38
N ARG A 301 -5.60 17.42 1.73
CA ARG A 301 -5.85 16.27 0.87
C ARG A 301 -6.91 16.52 -0.21
N PHE A 302 -8.00 17.20 0.14
CA PHE A 302 -9.18 17.32 -0.71
C PHE A 302 -9.64 18.77 -0.96
N GLY A 303 -9.09 19.75 -0.25
CA GLY A 303 -9.56 21.14 -0.31
C GLY A 303 -9.26 21.88 -1.63
N PHE A 304 -8.59 21.27 -2.60
CA PHE A 304 -8.08 21.98 -3.78
C PHE A 304 -9.16 22.45 -4.79
N GLN A 305 -10.42 22.01 -4.68
CA GLN A 305 -11.48 22.36 -5.65
C GLN A 305 -11.69 23.87 -5.85
N HIS A 306 -11.47 24.69 -4.81
CA HIS A 306 -11.66 26.14 -4.89
C HIS A 306 -10.69 26.85 -5.84
N VAL A 307 -9.48 26.32 -6.06
CA VAL A 307 -8.53 26.90 -7.04
C VAL A 307 -8.87 26.50 -8.48
N GLN A 308 -9.79 25.57 -8.66
CA GLN A 308 -10.24 25.09 -9.96
C GLN A 308 -11.48 25.82 -10.47
N GLN A 309 -12.13 26.64 -9.64
CA GLN A 309 -13.26 27.47 -10.05
C GLN A 309 -12.80 28.58 -11.00
N ARG A 310 -12.74 28.24 -12.28
CA ARG A 310 -12.50 29.19 -13.36
C ARG A 310 -13.80 29.95 -13.60
N ARG A 311 -13.72 31.27 -13.84
CA ARG A 311 -14.89 31.99 -14.36
C ARG A 311 -15.26 31.35 -15.69
N HIS A 312 -16.49 30.85 -15.79
CA HIS A 312 -17.09 30.55 -17.08
C HIS A 312 -17.32 31.91 -17.76
N ASP A 313 -16.48 32.23 -18.74
CA ASP A 313 -16.76 33.29 -19.70
C ASP A 313 -17.80 32.82 -20.72
#